data_AF-A0AAD2GDT3-F1
#
_entry.id   AF-A0AAD2GDT3-F1
#
_cell.length_a   1.000
_cell.length_b   1.000
_cell.length_c   1.000
_cell.angle_alpha   90.00
_cell.angle_beta   90.00
_cell.angle_gamma   90.00
#
_symmetry.space_group_name_H-M   'P 1'
#
loop_
_entity.id
_entity.type
_entity.pdbx_description
1 polymer ?
#
loop_
_entity_poly.entity_id
_entity_poly.type
_entity_poly.pdbx_seq_one_letter_code
_entity_poly.pdbx_strand_id
1 'polypeptide(L)'
;EQVQELVALPALRKRWHERQTITPEAELETDWTSLARAMSSLPAGVQRWTTKHAVGMCGVGKFKVRWGAADSAACPCCGEFEDHLHVPRCTAPLLDQWLDTQVTDPAIKHAILYLLQGARDPSLPRSRLVPVRLRRAFLS
;
A
#
# COMPACT_ATOMS: atom_id res chain seq x y z
N GLU A 1 23.95 -8.10 -5.75
CA GLU A 1 24.88 -7.16 -5.09
C GLU A 1 24.86 -5.75 -5.69
N GLN A 2 25.07 -5.54 -7.00
CA GLN A 2 25.20 -4.19 -7.61
C GLN A 2 24.09 -3.17 -7.29
N VAL A 3 22.83 -3.59 -7.13
CA VAL A 3 21.71 -2.67 -6.84
C VAL A 3 21.82 -2.05 -5.43
N GLN A 4 22.34 -2.79 -4.44
CA GLN A 4 22.47 -2.26 -3.07
C GLN A 4 23.57 -1.21 -2.98
N GLU A 5 24.70 -1.42 -3.68
CA GLU A 5 25.78 -0.42 -3.76
C GLU A 5 25.30 0.88 -4.41
N LEU A 6 24.49 0.78 -5.47
CA LEU A 6 23.91 1.95 -6.14
C LEU A 6 22.94 2.70 -5.24
N VAL A 7 22.16 1.98 -4.42
CA VAL A 7 21.17 2.56 -3.50
C VAL A 7 21.82 3.22 -2.27
N ALA A 8 23.01 2.76 -1.87
CA ALA A 8 23.82 3.35 -0.79
C ALA A 8 24.71 4.52 -1.22
N LEU A 9 24.62 4.97 -2.50
CA LEU A 9 25.41 6.08 -2.99
C LEU A 9 25.17 7.35 -2.15
N PRO A 10 26.22 8.14 -1.84
CA PRO A 10 26.09 9.36 -1.04
C PRO A 10 25.01 10.33 -1.54
N ALA A 11 24.83 10.42 -2.86
CA ALA A 11 23.82 11.25 -3.49
C ALA A 11 22.37 10.80 -3.18
N LEU A 12 22.12 9.49 -3.07
CA LEU A 12 20.80 8.95 -2.73
C LEU A 12 20.51 9.06 -1.24
N ARG A 13 21.51 8.80 -0.38
CA ARG A 13 21.41 9.03 1.07
C ARG A 13 21.04 10.47 1.39
N LYS A 14 21.75 11.43 0.78
CA LYS A 14 21.44 12.86 0.89
C LYS A 14 19.99 13.15 0.50
N ARG A 15 19.52 12.60 -0.62
CA ARG A 15 18.15 12.76 -1.08
C ARG A 15 17.11 12.18 -0.11
N TRP A 16 17.42 11.08 0.59
CA TRP A 16 16.53 10.49 1.59
C TRP A 16 16.42 11.34 2.85
N HIS A 17 17.55 11.90 3.31
CA HIS A 17 17.56 12.84 4.43
C HIS A 17 16.80 14.13 4.10
N GLU A 18 17.01 14.70 2.91
CA GLU A 18 16.32 15.91 2.44
C GLU A 18 14.80 15.72 2.33
N ARG A 19 14.34 14.49 2.04
CA ARG A 19 12.91 14.15 1.96
C ARG A 19 12.33 13.61 3.27
N GLN A 20 13.09 13.70 4.37
CA GLN A 20 12.71 13.30 5.74
C GLN A 20 12.12 11.88 5.83
N THR A 21 12.53 10.96 4.96
CA THR A 21 12.00 9.58 4.99
C THR A 21 12.74 8.72 6.01
N ILE A 22 14.02 9.00 6.27
CA ILE A 22 14.88 8.26 7.21
C ILE A 22 15.87 9.27 7.84
N THR A 23 15.92 9.36 9.18
CA THR A 23 16.95 10.16 9.86
C THR A 23 18.32 9.47 9.79
N PRO A 24 19.45 10.19 9.87
CA PRO A 24 20.78 9.56 9.89
C PRO A 24 20.92 8.47 10.96
N GLU A 25 20.31 8.68 12.12
CA GLU A 25 20.31 7.73 13.24
C GLU A 25 19.52 6.48 12.89
N ALA A 26 18.32 6.64 12.30
CA ALA A 26 17.49 5.53 11.87
C ALA A 26 18.15 4.69 10.76
N GLU A 27 18.96 5.31 9.88
CA GLU A 27 19.71 4.57 8.86
C GLU A 27 20.75 3.62 9.49
N LEU A 28 21.44 4.07 10.54
CA LEU A 28 22.44 3.27 11.26
C LEU A 28 21.81 2.12 12.06
N GLU A 29 20.62 2.34 12.61
CA GLU A 29 19.88 1.34 13.39
C GLU A 29 19.09 0.35 12.51
N THR A 30 18.97 0.60 11.20
CA THR A 30 18.23 -0.28 10.30
C THR A 30 18.99 -1.59 10.08
N ASP A 31 18.44 -2.70 10.56
CA ASP A 31 18.91 -4.04 10.22
C ASP A 31 18.49 -4.44 8.80
N TRP A 32 19.33 -4.04 7.84
CA TRP A 32 19.17 -4.35 6.42
C TRP A 32 19.15 -5.86 6.13
N THR A 33 19.81 -6.68 6.95
CA THR A 33 19.83 -8.14 6.78
C THR A 33 18.48 -8.74 7.12
N SER A 34 17.90 -8.33 8.24
CA SER A 34 16.55 -8.75 8.63
C SER A 34 15.50 -8.23 7.67
N LEU A 35 15.62 -7.00 7.17
CA LEU A 35 14.73 -6.47 6.13
C LEU A 35 14.80 -7.28 4.83
N ALA A 36 16.01 -7.63 4.37
CA ALA A 36 16.21 -8.43 3.17
C ALA A 36 15.60 -9.84 3.31
N ARG A 37 15.78 -10.49 4.47
CA ARG A 37 15.16 -11.79 4.77
C ARG A 37 13.63 -11.68 4.79
N ALA A 38 13.10 -10.66 5.46
CA ALA A 38 11.65 -10.43 5.53
C ALA A 38 11.06 -10.23 4.12
N MET A 39 11.64 -9.35 3.31
CA MET A 39 11.18 -9.11 1.93
C MET A 39 11.29 -10.36 1.06
N SER A 40 12.39 -11.13 1.17
CA SER A 40 12.58 -12.36 0.39
C SER A 40 11.59 -13.47 0.76
N SER A 41 11.06 -13.46 2.00
CA SER A 41 10.04 -14.41 2.44
C SER A 41 8.64 -14.14 1.86
N LEU A 42 8.39 -12.93 1.32
CA LEU A 42 7.10 -12.55 0.77
C LEU A 42 6.93 -13.10 -0.66
N PRO A 43 5.72 -13.46 -1.09
CA PRO A 43 5.43 -13.75 -2.50
C PRO A 43 5.77 -12.54 -3.39
N ALA A 44 6.20 -12.77 -4.63
CA ALA A 44 6.66 -11.70 -5.54
C ALA A 44 5.62 -10.57 -5.77
N GLY A 45 4.32 -10.90 -5.77
CA GLY A 45 3.25 -9.90 -5.82
C GLY A 45 3.23 -8.99 -4.59
N VAL A 46 3.39 -9.59 -3.40
CA VAL A 46 3.41 -8.87 -2.12
C VAL A 46 4.69 -8.04 -1.99
N GLN A 47 5.84 -8.53 -2.45
CA GLN A 47 7.07 -7.75 -2.49
C GLN A 47 6.88 -6.44 -3.29
N ARG A 48 6.34 -6.55 -4.51
CA ARG A 48 6.05 -5.38 -5.36
C ARG A 48 5.05 -4.43 -4.71
N TRP A 49 4.00 -4.98 -4.09
CA TRP A 49 3.01 -4.19 -3.38
C TRP A 49 3.65 -3.44 -2.20
N THR A 50 4.43 -4.12 -1.35
CA THR A 50 5.11 -3.54 -0.19
C THR A 50 6.05 -2.41 -0.62
N THR A 51 6.86 -2.62 -1.66
CA THR A 51 7.74 -1.57 -2.19
C THR A 51 6.94 -0.37 -2.70
N LYS A 52 5.92 -0.59 -3.54
CA LYS A 52 5.07 0.50 -4.08
C LYS A 52 4.36 1.27 -2.97
N HIS A 53 3.86 0.55 -1.97
CA HIS A 53 3.17 1.14 -0.83
C HIS A 53 4.12 1.93 0.05
N ALA A 54 5.30 1.40 0.39
CA ALA A 54 6.30 2.07 1.22
C ALA A 54 6.77 3.41 0.63
N VAL A 55 6.90 3.49 -0.69
CA VAL A 55 7.27 4.75 -1.38
C VAL A 55 6.06 5.61 -1.77
N GLY A 56 4.85 5.17 -1.43
CA GLY A 56 3.59 5.85 -1.75
C GLY A 56 3.20 5.87 -3.24
N MET A 57 3.93 5.18 -4.12
CA MET A 57 3.67 5.08 -5.56
C MET A 57 2.61 4.03 -5.89
N CYS A 58 1.40 4.26 -5.40
CA CYS A 58 0.24 3.38 -5.59
C CYS A 58 -0.83 4.04 -6.45
N GLY A 59 -1.79 3.26 -6.96
CA GLY A 59 -2.91 3.76 -7.77
C GLY A 59 -3.98 4.51 -6.98
N VAL A 60 -3.57 5.47 -6.14
CA VAL A 60 -4.42 6.36 -5.34
C VAL A 60 -4.57 7.73 -6.00
N GLY A 61 -5.56 8.53 -5.59
CA GLY A 61 -5.90 9.83 -6.16
C GLY A 61 -4.69 10.71 -6.45
N LYS A 62 -3.79 10.89 -5.48
CA LYS A 62 -2.52 11.63 -5.64
C LYS A 62 -1.72 11.22 -6.89
N PHE A 63 -1.57 9.92 -7.13
CA PHE A 63 -0.78 9.40 -8.25
C PHE A 63 -1.61 9.26 -9.54
N LYS A 64 -2.92 9.02 -9.44
CA LYS A 64 -3.82 9.05 -10.60
C LYS A 64 -3.82 10.41 -11.28
N VAL A 65 -3.86 11.50 -10.52
CA VAL A 65 -3.70 12.87 -11.07
C VAL A 65 -2.33 13.03 -11.71
N ARG A 66 -1.26 12.61 -11.03
CA ARG A 66 0.11 12.70 -11.56
C ARG A 66 0.30 11.90 -12.86
N TRP A 67 -0.42 10.80 -13.04
CA TRP A 67 -0.39 9.99 -14.26
C TRP A 67 -1.39 10.47 -15.34
N GLY A 68 -2.16 11.53 -15.09
CA GLY A 68 -3.19 12.01 -16.01
C GLY A 68 -4.40 11.07 -16.14
N ALA A 69 -4.61 10.18 -15.17
CA ALA A 69 -5.68 9.18 -15.16
C ALA A 69 -6.92 9.64 -14.36
N ALA A 70 -6.86 10.81 -13.73
CA ALA A 70 -7.98 11.43 -13.02
C ALA A 70 -7.77 12.94 -12.89
N ASP A 71 -8.87 13.70 -12.81
CA ASP A 71 -8.84 15.17 -12.69
C ASP A 71 -8.68 15.64 -11.23
N SER A 72 -8.95 14.75 -10.26
CA SER A 72 -8.91 15.08 -8.84
C SER A 72 -8.18 14.03 -8.02
N ALA A 73 -7.47 14.49 -6.99
CA ALA A 73 -6.82 13.66 -5.98
C ALA A 73 -7.73 13.41 -4.77
N ALA A 74 -9.00 13.84 -4.83
CA ALA A 74 -9.98 13.62 -3.78
C ALA A 74 -10.34 12.14 -3.67
N CYS A 75 -10.43 11.67 -2.43
CA CYS A 75 -10.93 10.35 -2.11
C CYS A 75 -12.39 10.28 -2.53
N PRO A 76 -12.81 9.27 -3.30
CA PRO A 76 -14.20 9.15 -3.71
C PRO A 76 -15.15 8.87 -2.54
N CYS A 77 -14.62 8.48 -1.38
CA CYS A 77 -15.42 8.12 -0.20
C CYS A 77 -15.68 9.32 0.73
N CYS A 78 -14.70 10.19 0.98
CA CYS A 78 -14.87 11.33 1.90
C CYS A 78 -14.57 12.69 1.28
N GLY A 79 -14.08 12.75 0.03
CA GLY A 79 -13.68 14.01 -0.62
C GLY A 79 -12.31 14.55 -0.21
N GLU A 80 -11.69 14.04 0.86
CA GLU A 80 -10.37 14.48 1.33
C GLU A 80 -9.23 14.04 0.40
N PHE A 81 -8.05 14.64 0.54
CA PHE A 81 -6.88 14.25 -0.27
C PHE A 81 -6.50 12.77 -0.09
N GLU A 82 -6.48 12.02 -1.19
CA GLU A 82 -6.24 10.59 -1.20
C GLU A 82 -4.77 10.25 -1.49
N ASP A 83 -4.05 9.83 -0.44
CA ASP A 83 -2.76 9.16 -0.57
C ASP A 83 -2.83 7.69 -0.11
N HIS A 84 -1.70 7.00 -0.21
CA HIS A 84 -1.58 5.58 0.17
C HIS A 84 -1.91 5.29 1.65
N LEU A 85 -1.75 6.27 2.55
CA LEU A 85 -2.08 6.10 3.98
C LEU A 85 -3.54 6.43 4.25
N HIS A 86 -4.13 7.34 3.46
CA HIS A 86 -5.53 7.72 3.57
C HIS A 86 -6.45 6.52 3.32
N VAL A 87 -6.24 5.76 2.23
CA VAL A 87 -7.12 4.65 1.83
C VAL A 87 -7.45 3.67 2.97
N PRO A 88 -6.47 3.07 3.69
CA PRO A 88 -6.78 2.16 4.80
C PRO A 88 -7.43 2.86 6.01
N ARG A 89 -7.15 4.16 6.21
CA ARG A 89 -7.64 4.95 7.35
C ARG A 89 -9.00 5.61 7.12
N CYS A 90 -9.44 5.72 5.87
CA CYS A 90 -10.65 6.44 5.49
C CYS A 90 -11.90 5.76 6.06
N THR A 91 -12.54 6.32 7.07
CA THR A 91 -13.73 5.73 7.72
C THR A 91 -15.04 6.09 7.03
N ALA A 92 -15.01 6.72 5.85
CA ALA A 92 -16.22 7.24 5.23
C ALA A 92 -17.23 6.11 4.93
N PRO A 93 -18.52 6.32 5.26
CA PRO A 93 -19.57 5.33 5.03
C PRO A 93 -19.86 5.12 3.53
N LEU A 94 -19.40 6.02 2.67
CA LEU A 94 -19.71 6.03 1.25
C LEU A 94 -18.90 5.01 0.42
N LEU A 95 -17.94 4.29 1.00
CA LEU A 95 -17.17 3.30 0.24
C LEU A 95 -18.07 2.19 -0.32
N ASP A 96 -19.01 1.70 0.49
CA ASP A 96 -19.96 0.67 0.10
C ASP A 96 -20.78 1.11 -1.14
N GLN A 97 -21.38 2.30 -1.03
CA GLN A 97 -22.16 2.93 -2.10
C GLN A 97 -21.31 3.29 -3.34
N TRP A 98 -20.06 3.69 -3.13
CA TRP A 98 -19.14 3.99 -4.23
C TRP A 98 -18.78 2.73 -5.01
N LEU A 99 -18.52 1.61 -4.32
CA LEU A 99 -18.26 0.32 -4.98
C LEU A 99 -19.45 -0.14 -5.83
N ASP A 100 -20.68 0.13 -5.38
CA ASP A 100 -21.90 -0.09 -6.17
C ASP A 100 -21.94 0.81 -7.41
N THR A 101 -21.57 2.08 -7.27
CA THR A 101 -21.53 3.05 -8.39
C THR A 101 -20.51 2.64 -9.45
N GLN A 102 -19.41 1.99 -9.04
CA GLN A 102 -18.41 1.43 -9.95
C GLN A 102 -18.78 0.06 -10.51
N VAL A 103 -19.97 -0.46 -10.20
CA VAL A 103 -20.44 -1.79 -10.63
C VAL A 103 -19.42 -2.89 -10.25
N THR A 104 -18.85 -2.78 -9.05
CA THR A 104 -17.87 -3.74 -8.55
C THR A 104 -18.58 -5.07 -8.29
N ASP A 105 -17.98 -6.18 -8.72
CA ASP A 105 -18.50 -7.52 -8.46
C ASP A 105 -18.82 -7.72 -6.96
N PRO A 106 -19.99 -8.28 -6.59
CA PRO A 106 -20.40 -8.40 -5.20
C PRO A 106 -19.42 -9.19 -4.32
N ALA A 107 -18.74 -10.21 -4.86
CA ALA A 107 -17.75 -10.97 -4.09
C ALA A 107 -16.47 -10.16 -3.87
N ILE A 108 -16.06 -9.36 -4.85
CA ILE A 108 -14.92 -8.44 -4.72
C ILE A 108 -15.25 -7.34 -3.71
N LYS A 109 -16.44 -6.71 -3.82
CA LYS A 109 -16.94 -5.70 -2.89
C LYS A 109 -16.91 -6.21 -1.45
N HIS A 110 -17.49 -7.39 -1.22
CA HIS A 110 -17.51 -8.02 0.11
C HIS A 110 -16.09 -8.29 0.63
N ALA A 111 -15.19 -8.81 -0.21
CA ALA A 111 -13.80 -9.06 0.18
C ALA A 111 -13.07 -7.77 0.56
N ILE A 112 -13.24 -6.68 -0.20
CA ILE A 112 -12.63 -5.38 0.09
C ILE A 112 -13.11 -4.84 1.44
N LEU A 113 -14.43 -4.79 1.66
CA LEU A 113 -15.00 -4.27 2.91
C LEU A 113 -14.55 -5.09 4.13
N TYR A 114 -14.56 -6.42 4.02
CA TYR A 114 -14.10 -7.32 5.08
C TYR A 114 -12.61 -7.09 5.43
N LEU A 115 -11.74 -7.01 4.42
CA LEU A 115 -10.31 -6.78 4.62
C LEU A 115 -10.03 -5.42 5.25
N LEU A 116 -10.75 -4.38 4.81
CA LEU A 116 -10.59 -3.03 5.37
C LEU A 116 -11.07 -2.95 6.83
N GLN A 117 -12.17 -3.62 7.18
CA GLN A 117 -12.64 -3.69 8.57
C GLN A 117 -11.59 -4.36 9.47
N GLY A 118 -11.03 -5.50 9.04
CA GLY A 118 -9.96 -6.16 9.79
C GLY A 118 -8.64 -5.37 9.85
N ALA A 119 -8.39 -4.48 8.89
CA ALA A 119 -7.25 -3.56 8.94
C ALA A 119 -7.48 -2.38 9.90
N ARG A 120 -8.73 -1.94 10.08
CA ARG A 120 -9.12 -0.83 10.96
C ARG A 120 -9.27 -1.25 12.42
N ASP A 121 -9.70 -2.48 12.67
CA ASP A 121 -9.88 -3.01 14.02
C ASP A 121 -8.95 -4.21 14.27
N PRO A 122 -7.86 -4.01 15.03
CA PRO A 122 -6.91 -5.07 15.34
C PRO A 122 -7.48 -6.15 16.30
N SER A 123 -8.64 -5.92 16.91
CA SER A 123 -9.33 -6.91 17.75
C SER A 123 -10.13 -7.94 16.93
N LEU A 124 -10.44 -7.65 15.67
CA LEU A 124 -11.11 -8.60 14.78
C LEU A 124 -10.14 -9.69 14.32
N PRO A 125 -10.55 -10.97 14.35
CA PRO A 125 -9.66 -12.07 13.98
C PRO A 125 -9.23 -11.92 12.52
N ARG A 126 -7.92 -11.66 12.31
CA ARG A 126 -7.25 -11.64 10.99
C ARG A 126 -7.30 -12.98 10.26
N SER A 127 -7.98 -13.98 10.82
CA SER A 127 -8.07 -15.32 10.27
C SER A 127 -8.82 -15.28 8.94
N ARG A 128 -8.06 -15.55 7.87
CA ARG A 128 -8.46 -15.72 6.46
C ARG A 128 -8.56 -14.42 5.66
N LEU A 129 -7.42 -13.77 5.48
CA LEU A 129 -7.22 -12.66 4.51
C LEU A 129 -7.44 -13.03 3.03
N VAL A 130 -7.89 -14.24 2.71
CA VAL A 130 -8.34 -14.61 1.36
C VAL A 130 -9.44 -15.66 1.49
N PRO A 131 -10.69 -15.38 1.05
CA PRO A 131 -11.70 -16.42 0.85
C PRO A 131 -11.07 -17.57 0.07
N VAL A 132 -11.27 -18.82 0.50
CA VAL A 132 -10.61 -20.00 -0.11
C VAL A 132 -10.77 -20.04 -1.64
N ARG A 133 -11.87 -19.47 -2.17
CA ARG A 133 -12.17 -19.35 -3.60
C ARG A 133 -11.29 -18.37 -4.38
N LEU A 134 -10.72 -17.35 -3.73
CA LEU A 134 -9.82 -16.37 -4.36
C LEU A 134 -8.34 -16.77 -4.29
N ARG A 135 -7.99 -17.86 -3.60
CA ARG A 135 -6.60 -18.34 -3.49
C ARG A 135 -6.01 -18.81 -4.81
N ARG A 136 -6.84 -19.29 -5.74
CA ARG A 136 -6.41 -19.78 -7.06
C ARG A 136 -6.05 -18.66 -8.05
N ALA A 137 -6.60 -17.46 -7.87
CA ALA A 137 -6.42 -16.34 -8.81
C ALA A 137 -5.16 -15.49 -8.54
N PHE A 138 -4.54 -15.63 -7.36
CA PHE A 138 -3.37 -14.85 -6.94
C PHE A 138 -2.08 -15.69 -6.79
N LEU A 139 -2.14 -17.00 -7.07
CA LEU A 139 -1.01 -17.93 -7.01
C LEU A 139 -0.63 -18.52 -8.39
N SER A 140 -1.09 -17.92 -9.48
CA SER A 140 -0.63 -18.21 -10.85
C SER A 140 0.37 -17.16 -11.32
#